data_AF-A0A5C8C071-F1
#
_entry.id   AF-A0A5C8C071-F1
#
_cell.length_a   1.000
_cell.length_b   1.000
_cell.length_c   1.000
_cell.angle_alpha   90.00
_cell.angle_beta   90.00
_cell.angle_gamma   90.00
#
_symmetry.space_group_name_H-M   'P 1'
#
loop_
_entity.id
_entity.type
_entity.pdbx_description
1 polymer ?
#
loop_
_entity_poly.entity_id
_entity_poly.type
_entity_poly.pdbx_seq_one_letter_code
_entity_poly.pdbx_strand_id
1 'polypeptide(L)'
;MKSRKLVTVGAIVLSFGLLLGGCGKAAEKVVENQTGTQIEDDGDGNITVKSKDGKTQVGVGAEMPEDFPSDLPVPKGKLLASQSADTGWGLQFNEVTAASFEAFVSELEAKFGKETFQSSAEGSKQVAFENDSYVVSVLWASTSGEETLVYSVTKK
;
A
#
# COMPACT_ATOMS: atom_id res chain seq x y z
N MET A 1 -27.59 -1.51 32.06
CA MET A 1 -26.95 -0.61 31.08
C MET A 1 -25.45 -0.85 31.13
N LYS A 2 -24.87 -1.47 30.09
CA LYS A 2 -23.43 -1.75 30.02
C LYS A 2 -22.84 -0.75 29.03
N SER A 3 -22.08 0.19 29.56
CA SER A 3 -21.46 1.31 28.83
C SER A 3 -20.52 0.78 27.73
N ARG A 4 -20.90 0.99 26.48
CA ARG A 4 -20.04 0.78 25.31
C ARG A 4 -18.99 1.88 25.31
N LYS A 5 -17.74 1.53 25.62
CA LYS A 5 -16.60 2.44 25.44
C LYS A 5 -16.40 2.61 23.93
N LEU A 6 -16.60 3.83 23.43
CA LEU A 6 -16.18 4.23 22.09
C LEU A 6 -14.64 4.08 22.04
N VAL A 7 -14.14 3.10 21.29
CA VAL A 7 -12.72 3.04 20.95
C VAL A 7 -12.57 3.92 19.72
N THR A 8 -12.01 5.12 19.91
CA THR A 8 -11.58 5.99 18.82
C THR A 8 -10.37 5.33 18.17
N VAL A 9 -10.59 4.52 17.13
CA VAL A 9 -9.51 3.98 16.29
C VAL A 9 -9.04 5.12 15.39
N GLY A 10 -7.95 5.77 15.81
CA GLY A 10 -7.20 6.67 14.95
C GLY A 10 -6.46 5.85 13.91
N ALA A 11 -6.97 5.80 12.68
CA ALA A 11 -6.24 5.23 11.55
C ALA A 11 -4.96 6.06 11.34
N ILE A 12 -3.81 5.50 11.75
CA ILE A 12 -2.51 6.03 11.35
C ILE A 12 -2.34 5.65 9.88
N VAL A 13 -2.66 6.61 9.01
CA VAL A 13 -2.44 6.50 7.57
C VAL A 13 -0.93 6.48 7.34
N LEU A 14 -0.38 5.30 7.05
CA LEU A 14 0.91 5.15 6.40
C LEU A 14 0.87 5.99 5.12
N SER A 15 1.51 7.15 5.19
CA SER A 15 1.46 8.16 4.14
C SER A 15 2.28 7.66 2.96
N PHE A 16 1.64 6.89 2.07
CA PHE A 16 2.13 6.72 0.71
C PHE A 16 2.11 8.11 0.09
N GLY A 17 3.28 8.77 0.07
CA GLY A 17 3.44 10.00 -0.69
C GLY A 17 2.95 9.72 -2.10
N LEU A 18 2.05 10.57 -2.62
CA LEU A 18 1.64 10.56 -4.01
C LEU A 18 2.88 10.73 -4.89
N LEU A 19 3.53 9.62 -5.24
CA LEU A 19 4.52 9.56 -6.32
C LEU A 19 3.77 9.34 -7.64
N LEU A 20 2.75 10.18 -7.87
CA LEU A 20 2.08 10.26 -9.15
C LEU A 20 3.05 10.91 -10.14
N GLY A 21 3.63 10.08 -11.01
CA GLY A 21 4.09 10.48 -12.34
C GLY A 21 4.90 11.77 -12.44
N GLY A 22 6.12 11.77 -11.91
CA GLY A 22 7.12 12.79 -12.18
C GLY A 22 8.34 12.18 -12.86
N CYS A 23 8.29 12.02 -14.18
CA CYS A 23 9.48 11.72 -14.97
C CYS A 23 10.45 12.92 -14.85
N GLY A 24 11.48 12.80 -14.01
CA GLY A 24 12.46 13.86 -13.80
C GLY A 24 13.68 13.32 -13.07
N LYS A 25 14.74 13.03 -13.83
CA LYS A 25 16.08 12.60 -13.41
C LYS A 25 16.83 13.63 -12.53
N ALA A 26 16.21 14.16 -11.48
CA ALA A 26 16.74 15.30 -10.72
C ALA A 26 16.41 15.26 -9.21
N ALA A 27 16.11 14.08 -8.65
CA ALA A 27 15.98 13.89 -7.20
C ALA A 27 17.11 13.04 -6.58
N GLU A 28 18.11 12.67 -7.37
CA GLU A 28 19.24 11.83 -6.96
C GLU A 28 20.41 12.74 -6.55
N LYS A 29 20.48 13.17 -5.28
CA LYS A 29 21.76 13.48 -4.56
C LYS A 29 21.68 14.17 -3.20
N VAL A 30 20.49 14.55 -2.69
CA VAL A 30 20.45 15.43 -1.50
C VAL A 30 20.05 14.71 -0.20
N VAL A 31 19.69 13.42 -0.24
CA VAL A 31 19.21 12.70 0.95
C VAL A 31 20.15 11.60 1.46
N GLU A 32 21.40 11.54 1.02
CA GLU A 32 22.32 10.45 1.42
C GLU A 32 23.12 10.74 2.69
N ASN A 33 23.30 12.00 3.09
CA ASN A 33 24.40 12.34 4.01
C ASN A 33 24.03 12.60 5.48
N GLN A 34 22.78 12.39 5.92
CA GLN A 34 22.37 12.79 7.29
C GLN A 34 21.56 11.73 8.09
N THR A 35 21.07 10.65 7.49
CA THR A 35 20.13 9.73 8.17
C THR A 35 20.59 8.26 8.27
N GLY A 36 21.67 7.88 7.58
CA GLY A 36 22.12 6.47 7.52
C GLY A 36 21.17 5.59 6.70
N THR A 37 20.52 6.18 5.70
CA THR A 37 19.64 5.53 4.74
C THR A 37 20.46 5.11 3.51
N GLN A 38 20.39 3.84 3.11
CA GLN A 38 21.05 3.34 1.89
C GLN A 38 20.06 3.42 0.73
N ILE A 39 20.43 4.13 -0.32
CA ILE A 39 19.66 4.27 -1.56
C ILE A 39 20.40 3.49 -2.63
N GLU A 40 19.74 2.50 -3.21
CA GLU A 40 20.26 1.73 -4.34
C GLU A 40 19.42 2.12 -5.57
N ASP A 41 20.07 2.75 -6.55
CA ASP A 41 19.52 3.01 -7.88
C ASP A 41 20.19 2.07 -8.87
N ASP A 42 19.39 1.27 -9.59
CA ASP A 42 19.90 0.28 -10.55
C ASP A 42 20.09 0.88 -11.97
N GLY A 43 19.90 2.19 -12.16
CA GLY A 43 20.02 2.88 -13.44
C GLY A 43 18.84 2.67 -14.41
N ASP A 44 17.91 1.76 -14.10
CA ASP A 44 16.70 1.44 -14.88
C ASP A 44 15.44 2.15 -14.34
N GLY A 45 15.59 3.05 -13.36
CA GLY A 45 14.47 3.75 -12.70
C GLY A 45 13.85 2.98 -11.53
N ASN A 46 14.55 1.96 -11.03
CA ASN A 46 14.21 1.25 -9.78
C ASN A 46 15.01 1.86 -8.62
N ILE A 47 14.31 2.34 -7.61
CA ILE A 47 14.89 2.94 -6.41
C ILE A 47 14.53 2.06 -5.22
N THR A 48 15.54 1.54 -4.54
CA THR A 48 15.39 0.86 -3.25
C THR A 48 15.97 1.72 -2.14
N VAL A 49 15.15 2.02 -1.13
CA VAL A 49 15.53 2.77 0.06
C VAL A 49 15.46 1.85 1.26
N LYS A 50 16.60 1.61 1.91
CA LYS A 50 16.69 0.84 3.17
C LYS A 50 17.05 1.79 4.31
N SER A 51 16.23 1.80 5.35
CA SER A 51 16.46 2.56 6.59
C SER A 51 16.31 1.64 7.80
N LYS A 52 16.62 2.15 8.99
CA LYS A 52 16.44 1.40 10.24
C LYS A 52 14.97 1.04 10.49
N ASP A 53 14.05 1.84 9.97
CA ASP A 53 12.61 1.71 10.15
C ASP A 53 11.93 0.85 9.06
N GLY A 54 12.67 0.33 8.08
CA GLY A 54 12.10 -0.52 7.02
C GLY A 54 12.74 -0.41 5.64
N LYS A 55 12.09 -1.04 4.66
CA LYS A 55 12.51 -1.11 3.25
C LYS A 55 11.41 -0.55 2.36
N THR A 56 11.74 0.37 1.46
CA THR A 56 10.85 0.88 0.41
C THR A 56 11.46 0.59 -0.95
N GLN A 57 10.67 0.09 -1.90
CA GLN A 57 11.05 -0.14 -3.28
C GLN A 57 10.05 0.57 -4.19
N VAL A 58 10.54 1.26 -5.22
CA VAL A 58 9.73 1.95 -6.23
C VAL A 58 10.33 1.66 -7.60
N GLY A 59 9.51 1.22 -8.55
CA GLY A 59 9.91 0.97 -9.94
C GLY A 59 9.32 -0.32 -10.53
N VAL A 60 9.62 -0.54 -11.81
CA VAL A 60 9.12 -1.67 -12.62
C VAL A 60 9.60 -3.04 -12.10
N GLY A 61 10.67 -3.06 -11.30
CA GLY A 61 11.21 -4.22 -10.61
C GLY A 61 10.93 -4.28 -9.10
N ALA A 62 9.92 -3.56 -8.60
CA ALA A 62 9.56 -3.66 -7.18
C ALA A 62 9.11 -5.08 -6.83
N GLU A 63 9.64 -5.61 -5.73
CA GLU A 63 9.34 -6.97 -5.26
C GLU A 63 8.41 -6.92 -4.06
N MET A 64 7.68 -8.02 -3.84
CA MET A 64 6.89 -8.17 -2.62
C MET A 64 7.85 -8.19 -1.42
N PRO A 65 7.57 -7.46 -0.33
CA PRO A 65 8.37 -7.55 0.88
C PRO A 65 8.40 -9.00 1.38
N GLU A 66 9.58 -9.47 1.75
CA GLU A 66 9.82 -10.87 2.16
C GLU A 66 9.01 -11.27 3.40
N ASP A 67 8.73 -10.30 4.27
CA ASP A 67 7.95 -10.47 5.50
C ASP A 67 6.44 -10.21 5.30
N PHE A 68 5.99 -9.97 4.05
CA PHE A 68 4.56 -9.73 3.80
C PHE A 68 3.74 -10.98 4.17
N PRO A 69 2.64 -10.84 4.94
CA PRO A 69 1.89 -12.00 5.42
C PRO A 69 1.35 -12.85 4.26
N SER A 70 1.82 -14.11 4.17
CA SER A 70 1.44 -15.02 3.08
C SER A 70 -0.03 -15.46 3.14
N ASP A 71 -0.69 -15.26 4.28
CA ASP A 71 -2.12 -15.50 4.42
C ASP A 71 -2.96 -14.36 3.83
N LEU A 72 -2.38 -13.21 3.49
CA LEU A 72 -3.12 -12.10 2.87
C LEU A 72 -3.16 -12.27 1.35
N PRO A 73 -4.34 -12.07 0.72
CA PRO A 73 -4.44 -12.14 -0.73
C PRO A 73 -3.63 -11.00 -1.36
N VAL A 74 -3.26 -11.20 -2.63
CA VAL A 74 -2.53 -10.21 -3.43
C VAL A 74 -3.34 -9.94 -4.70
N PRO A 75 -3.62 -8.67 -5.05
CA PRO A 75 -4.41 -8.36 -6.23
C PRO A 75 -3.66 -8.74 -7.51
N LYS A 76 -4.43 -9.05 -8.57
CA LYS A 76 -3.89 -9.24 -9.91
C LYS A 76 -3.58 -7.88 -10.55
N GLY A 77 -2.30 -7.53 -10.60
CA GLY A 77 -1.76 -6.36 -11.25
C GLY A 77 -0.24 -6.39 -11.24
N LYS A 78 0.39 -5.33 -11.75
CA LYS A 78 1.85 -5.18 -11.72
C LYS A 78 2.23 -4.34 -10.50
N LEU A 79 3.13 -4.86 -9.67
CA LEU A 79 3.62 -4.15 -8.49
C LEU A 79 4.54 -3.02 -8.95
N LEU A 80 4.22 -1.79 -8.55
CA LEU A 80 4.99 -0.59 -8.86
C LEU A 80 5.80 -0.10 -7.67
N ALA A 81 5.27 -0.28 -6.46
CA ALA A 81 5.99 0.09 -5.25
C ALA A 81 5.61 -0.84 -4.12
N SER A 82 6.56 -1.10 -3.23
CA SER A 82 6.34 -1.81 -2.00
C SER A 82 7.06 -1.12 -0.86
N GLN A 83 6.48 -1.21 0.33
CA GLN A 83 7.04 -0.70 1.55
C GLN A 83 6.77 -1.70 2.66
N SER A 84 7.79 -1.99 3.44
CA SER A 84 7.68 -2.66 4.73
C SER A 84 8.26 -1.77 5.80
N ALA A 85 7.57 -1.72 6.93
CA ALA A 85 7.98 -1.08 8.16
C ALA A 85 7.55 -1.95 9.36
N ASP A 86 8.06 -1.66 10.55
CA ASP A 86 7.64 -2.38 11.76
C ASP A 86 6.11 -2.33 11.96
N THR A 87 5.49 -1.21 11.62
CA THR A 87 4.05 -0.95 11.77
C THR A 87 3.19 -1.65 10.73
N GLY A 88 3.76 -2.17 9.63
CA GLY A 88 3.01 -2.82 8.58
C GLY A 88 3.62 -2.68 7.20
N TRP A 89 2.77 -2.81 6.18
CA TRP A 89 3.17 -2.84 4.78
C TRP A 89 2.28 -1.93 3.96
N GLY A 90 2.83 -1.43 2.86
CA GLY A 90 2.03 -0.85 1.81
C GLY A 90 2.55 -1.26 0.46
N LEU A 91 1.63 -1.47 -0.46
CA LEU A 91 1.89 -1.95 -1.80
C LEU A 91 1.10 -1.07 -2.77
N GLN A 92 1.70 -0.74 -3.90
CA GLN A 92 1.05 -0.02 -4.97
C GLN A 92 1.14 -0.86 -6.24
N PHE A 93 -0.01 -1.13 -6.83
CA PHE A 93 -0.15 -1.87 -8.08
C PHE A 93 -0.70 -0.95 -9.16
N ASN A 94 -0.34 -1.22 -10.41
CA ASN A 94 -1.05 -0.72 -11.58
C ASN A 94 -1.63 -1.89 -12.40
N GLU A 95 -2.38 -1.55 -13.44
CA GLU A 95 -3.05 -2.51 -14.33
C GLU A 95 -4.05 -3.42 -13.56
N VAL A 96 -4.54 -2.94 -12.42
CA VAL A 96 -5.57 -3.63 -11.64
C VAL A 96 -6.93 -3.19 -12.17
N THR A 97 -7.55 -4.01 -13.01
CA THR A 97 -8.89 -3.69 -13.54
C THR A 97 -9.94 -3.56 -12.44
N ALA A 98 -11.02 -2.84 -12.69
CA ALA A 98 -12.16 -2.78 -11.77
C ALA A 98 -12.68 -4.18 -11.36
N ALA A 99 -12.71 -5.14 -12.29
CA ALA A 99 -13.12 -6.51 -12.01
C ALA A 99 -12.08 -7.26 -11.14
N SER A 100 -10.78 -7.04 -11.39
CA SER A 100 -9.71 -7.57 -10.54
C SER A 100 -9.79 -7.03 -9.11
N PHE A 101 -10.11 -5.74 -8.96
CA PHE A 101 -10.35 -5.13 -7.66
C PHE A 101 -11.53 -5.77 -6.94
N GLU A 102 -12.68 -5.94 -7.60
CA GLU A 102 -13.86 -6.54 -6.96
C GLU A 102 -13.63 -8.00 -6.54
N ALA A 103 -12.91 -8.77 -7.35
CA ALA A 103 -12.48 -10.12 -6.98
C ALA A 103 -11.56 -10.10 -5.75
N PHE A 104 -10.60 -9.18 -5.72
CA PHE A 104 -9.68 -9.03 -4.59
C PHE A 104 -10.40 -8.62 -3.29
N VAL A 105 -11.37 -7.71 -3.37
CA VAL A 105 -12.21 -7.33 -2.23
C VAL A 105 -13.00 -8.53 -1.71
N SER A 106 -13.55 -9.36 -2.61
CA SER A 106 -14.27 -10.58 -2.21
C SER A 106 -13.38 -11.57 -1.45
N GLU A 107 -12.10 -11.69 -1.85
CA GLU A 107 -11.12 -12.52 -1.13
C GLU A 107 -10.78 -11.97 0.26
N LEU A 108 -10.71 -10.64 0.40
CA LEU A 108 -10.54 -9.98 1.69
C LEU A 108 -11.78 -10.17 2.57
N GLU A 109 -12.98 -10.01 2.02
CA GLU A 109 -14.24 -10.26 2.76
C GLU A 109 -14.32 -11.70 3.28
N ALA A 110 -13.88 -12.68 2.49
CA ALA A 110 -13.86 -14.07 2.92
C ALA A 110 -12.91 -14.33 4.12
N LYS A 111 -11.87 -13.52 4.29
CA LYS A 111 -10.86 -13.66 5.35
C LYS A 111 -11.14 -12.78 6.57
N PHE A 112 -11.58 -11.56 6.35
CA PHE A 112 -11.79 -10.55 7.40
C PHE A 112 -13.26 -10.43 7.82
N GLY A 113 -14.19 -10.99 7.04
CA GLY A 113 -15.61 -10.72 7.19
C GLY A 113 -16.00 -9.40 6.52
N LYS A 114 -17.05 -8.76 7.03
CA LYS A 114 -17.56 -7.52 6.45
C LYS A 114 -16.56 -6.37 6.60
N GLU A 115 -16.56 -5.51 5.60
CA GLU A 115 -15.82 -4.27 5.57
C GLU A 115 -16.22 -3.35 6.74
N THR A 116 -15.22 -2.74 7.36
CA THR A 116 -15.43 -1.73 8.42
C THR A 116 -15.66 -0.34 7.83
N PHE A 117 -15.22 -0.14 6.59
CA PHE A 117 -15.39 1.10 5.84
C PHE A 117 -15.53 0.80 4.35
N GLN A 118 -16.44 1.52 3.69
CA GLN A 118 -16.57 1.52 2.24
C GLN A 118 -16.88 2.93 1.78
N SER A 119 -16.19 3.38 0.73
CA SER A 119 -16.47 4.63 0.03
C SER A 119 -16.27 4.42 -1.45
N SER A 120 -17.12 5.03 -2.27
CA SER A 120 -16.98 5.02 -3.72
C SER A 120 -17.24 6.41 -4.28
N ALA A 121 -16.43 6.80 -5.26
CA ALA A 121 -16.61 8.00 -6.05
C ALA A 121 -16.41 7.66 -7.53
N GLU A 122 -16.72 8.58 -8.42
CA GLU A 122 -16.48 8.37 -9.85
C GLU A 122 -14.98 8.11 -10.07
N GLY A 123 -14.66 6.96 -10.67
CA GLY A 123 -13.27 6.53 -10.91
C GLY A 123 -12.49 6.13 -9.66
N SER A 124 -13.09 5.96 -8.48
CA SER A 124 -12.37 5.43 -7.31
C SER A 124 -13.25 4.65 -6.33
N LYS A 125 -12.65 3.64 -5.69
CA LYS A 125 -13.30 2.79 -4.69
C LYS A 125 -12.32 2.58 -3.54
N GLN A 126 -12.80 2.72 -2.31
CA GLN A 126 -12.03 2.44 -1.11
C GLN A 126 -12.80 1.50 -0.21
N VAL A 127 -12.11 0.49 0.30
CA VAL A 127 -12.64 -0.44 1.30
C VAL A 127 -11.61 -0.64 2.40
N ALA A 128 -12.07 -0.85 3.62
CA ALA A 128 -11.21 -1.26 4.72
C ALA A 128 -11.80 -2.45 5.47
N PHE A 129 -10.90 -3.31 5.94
CA PHE A 129 -11.18 -4.51 6.70
C PHE A 129 -10.36 -4.49 7.98
N GLU A 130 -10.85 -5.18 8.99
CA GLU A 130 -10.17 -5.25 10.27
C GLU A 130 -10.41 -6.62 10.93
N ASN A 131 -9.36 -7.20 11.48
CA ASN A 131 -9.45 -8.35 12.38
C ASN A 131 -8.61 -8.08 13.65
N ASP A 132 -8.30 -9.12 14.41
CA ASP A 132 -7.48 -9.02 15.62
C ASP A 132 -6.01 -8.66 15.33
N SER A 133 -5.48 -9.02 14.15
CA SER A 133 -4.07 -8.87 13.79
C SER A 133 -3.77 -7.64 12.94
N TYR A 134 -4.70 -7.27 12.05
CA TYR A 134 -4.46 -6.29 10.99
C TYR A 134 -5.64 -5.33 10.77
N VAL A 135 -5.29 -4.12 10.35
CA VAL A 135 -6.17 -3.20 9.64
C VAL A 135 -5.71 -3.16 8.19
N VAL A 136 -6.61 -3.52 7.28
CA VAL A 136 -6.38 -3.51 5.84
C VAL A 136 -7.17 -2.37 5.21
N SER A 137 -6.52 -1.53 4.41
CA SER A 137 -7.18 -0.52 3.58
C SER A 137 -6.76 -0.72 2.14
N VAL A 138 -7.73 -0.73 1.24
CA VAL A 138 -7.52 -0.84 -0.20
C VAL A 138 -8.21 0.33 -0.87
N LEU A 139 -7.43 1.09 -1.65
CA LEU A 139 -7.91 2.17 -2.49
C LEU A 139 -7.61 1.81 -3.94
N TRP A 140 -8.64 1.70 -4.75
CA TRP A 140 -8.54 1.58 -6.20
C TRP A 140 -8.96 2.89 -6.86
N ALA A 141 -8.21 3.33 -7.86
CA ALA A 141 -8.55 4.50 -8.64
C ALA A 141 -8.22 4.27 -10.13
N SER A 142 -9.14 4.67 -11.00
CA SER A 142 -8.96 4.79 -12.43
C SER A 142 -8.96 6.27 -12.80
N THR A 143 -7.77 6.83 -13.01
CA THR A 143 -7.58 8.25 -13.37
C THR A 143 -6.92 8.32 -14.74
N SER A 144 -7.51 9.06 -15.69
CA SER A 144 -6.92 9.26 -17.02
C SER A 144 -6.57 7.97 -17.79
N GLY A 145 -7.28 6.86 -17.53
CA GLY A 145 -7.03 5.55 -18.14
C GLY A 145 -5.97 4.70 -17.43
N GLU A 146 -5.39 5.20 -16.33
CA GLU A 146 -4.47 4.45 -15.48
C GLU A 146 -5.23 3.87 -14.29
N GLU A 147 -5.26 2.54 -14.21
CA GLU A 147 -5.87 1.82 -13.10
C GLU A 147 -4.81 1.47 -12.07
N THR A 148 -4.96 2.02 -10.87
CA THR A 148 -4.02 1.87 -9.76
C THR A 148 -4.73 1.34 -8.52
N LEU A 149 -4.00 0.58 -7.72
CA LEU A 149 -4.48 0.06 -6.44
C LEU A 149 -3.40 0.29 -5.38
N VAL A 150 -3.77 0.98 -4.30
CA VAL A 150 -2.96 1.11 -3.09
C VAL A 150 -3.52 0.16 -2.05
N TYR A 151 -2.68 -0.73 -1.55
CA TYR A 151 -3.01 -1.73 -0.54
C TYR A 151 -2.13 -1.50 0.68
N SER A 152 -2.75 -1.09 1.79
CA SER A 152 -2.08 -0.86 3.06
C SER A 152 -2.52 -1.89 4.09
N VAL A 153 -1.57 -2.47 4.80
CA VAL A 153 -1.77 -3.45 5.88
C VAL A 153 -1.06 -2.91 7.11
N THR A 154 -1.79 -2.58 8.16
CA THR A 154 -1.23 -2.08 9.42
C THR A 154 -1.39 -3.15 10.50
N LYS A 155 -0.34 -3.42 11.26
CA LYS A 155 -0.39 -4.33 12.42
C LYS A 155 -1.13 -3.66 13.58
N LYS A 156 -1.85 -4.46 14.36
CA LYS A 156 -2.50 -4.03 15.61
C LYS A 156 -1.69 -4.38 16.85
#